data_AF-A0A964LM04-F1
#
_entry.id   AF-A0A964LM04-F1
#
_cell.length_a   1.000
_cell.length_b   1.000
_cell.length_c   1.000
_cell.angle_alpha   90.00
_cell.angle_beta   90.00
_cell.angle_gamma   90.00
#
_symmetry.space_group_name_H-M   'P 1'
#
loop_
_entity.id
_entity.type
_entity.pdbx_description
1 polymer ?
#
loop_
_entity_poly.entity_id
_entity_poly.type
_entity_poly.pdbx_seq_one_letter_code
_entity_poly.pdbx_strand_id
1 'polypeptide(L)'
;MIKKVLKTLGALVGLVVVLVAALVVFVLLTLKASAPGNEFVLQPLPAGGGRGVIVFGATGKLGTELVRDLREHGDQVTAFVRPSSDRSQLEPLGVNFAVGDVLDAESVRLAFQGGEFDAVIAAVAGLSEPDLDRQGNVNVADAALASGVQRVIFISTVGAGDSRDAAPLISR
;
A
#
# COMPACT_ATOMS: atom_id res chain seq x y z
N MET A 1 -54.04 2.03 -9.22
CA MET A 1 -52.89 2.42 -8.37
C MET A 1 -51.59 1.72 -8.79
N ILE A 2 -51.58 0.39 -8.91
CA ILE A 2 -50.40 -0.45 -9.25
C ILE A 2 -49.68 -0.04 -10.55
N LYS A 3 -50.40 0.23 -11.65
CA LYS A 3 -49.78 0.63 -12.93
C LYS A 3 -49.01 1.95 -12.87
N LYS A 4 -49.45 2.90 -12.03
CA LYS A 4 -48.73 4.17 -11.82
C LYS A 4 -47.43 3.90 -11.06
N VAL A 5 -47.49 3.12 -9.98
CA VAL A 5 -46.32 2.74 -9.16
C VAL A 5 -45.25 2.02 -9.99
N LEU A 6 -45.65 1.05 -10.83
CA LEU A 6 -44.71 0.30 -11.68
C LEU A 6 -44.00 1.21 -12.70
N LYS A 7 -44.71 2.21 -13.23
CA LYS A 7 -44.15 3.18 -14.17
C LYS A 7 -43.15 4.12 -13.49
N THR A 8 -43.44 4.58 -12.27
CA THR A 8 -42.50 5.40 -11.50
C THR A 8 -41.25 4.62 -11.11
N LEU A 9 -41.40 3.35 -10.72
CA LEU A 9 -40.29 2.48 -10.36
C LEU A 9 -39.36 2.23 -11.57
N GLY A 10 -39.93 1.95 -12.73
CA GLY A 10 -39.15 1.79 -13.97
C GLY A 10 -38.39 3.06 -14.37
N ALA A 11 -39.01 4.23 -14.19
CA ALA A 11 -38.34 5.51 -14.42
C ALA A 11 -37.19 5.77 -13.43
N LEU A 12 -37.37 5.40 -12.16
CA LEU A 12 -36.32 5.52 -11.14
C LEU A 12 -35.12 4.62 -11.45
N VAL A 13 -35.37 3.36 -11.83
CA VAL A 13 -34.32 2.42 -12.23
C VAL A 13 -33.59 2.95 -13.47
N GLY A 14 -34.32 3.44 -14.48
CA GLY A 14 -33.72 4.06 -15.66
C GLY A 14 -32.81 5.24 -15.32
N LEU A 15 -33.26 6.12 -14.41
CA LEU A 15 -32.46 7.25 -13.94
C LEU A 15 -31.18 6.81 -13.23
N VAL A 16 -31.25 5.81 -12.35
CA VAL A 16 -30.08 5.27 -11.65
C VAL A 16 -29.07 4.69 -12.65
N VAL A 17 -29.53 3.93 -13.64
CA VAL A 17 -28.65 3.36 -14.69
C VAL A 17 -27.95 4.47 -15.47
N VAL A 18 -28.67 5.53 -15.85
CA VAL A 18 -28.09 6.69 -16.55
C VAL A 18 -27.06 7.41 -15.69
N LEU A 19 -27.34 7.60 -14.39
CA LEU A 19 -26.39 8.24 -13.47
C LEU A 19 -25.13 7.41 -13.28
N VAL A 20 -25.25 6.09 -13.13
CA VAL A 20 -24.09 5.18 -13.04
C VAL A 20 -23.29 5.21 -14.33
N ALA A 21 -23.94 5.14 -15.50
CA ALA A 21 -23.26 5.23 -16.79
C ALA A 21 -22.53 6.58 -16.97
N ALA A 22 -23.18 7.68 -16.60
CA ALA A 22 -22.57 9.01 -16.63
C ALA A 22 -21.36 9.12 -15.70
N LEU A 23 -21.43 8.53 -14.51
CA LEU A 23 -20.30 8.46 -13.58
C LEU A 23 -19.13 7.66 -14.16
N VAL A 24 -19.40 6.49 -14.76
CA VAL A 24 -18.37 5.68 -15.42
C VAL A 24 -17.71 6.45 -16.56
N VAL A 25 -18.49 7.12 -17.43
CA VAL A 25 -17.95 7.94 -18.52
C VAL A 25 -17.13 9.11 -17.97
N PHE A 26 -17.61 9.79 -16.92
CA PHE A 26 -16.87 10.87 -16.26
C PHE A 26 -15.53 10.38 -15.71
N VAL A 27 -15.51 9.23 -15.03
CA VAL A 27 -14.28 8.60 -14.54
C VAL A 27 -13.34 8.28 -15.71
N LEU A 28 -13.83 7.66 -16.78
CA LEU A 28 -13.00 7.33 -17.95
C LEU A 28 -12.43 8.56 -18.67
N LEU A 29 -13.20 9.65 -18.76
CA LEU A 29 -12.74 10.90 -19.39
C LEU A 29 -11.75 11.68 -18.52
N THR A 30 -11.83 11.53 -17.19
CA THR A 30 -10.94 12.21 -16.24
C THR A 30 -9.72 11.39 -15.88
N LEU A 31 -9.75 10.07 -16.07
CA LEU A 31 -8.59 9.18 -16.02
C LEU A 31 -7.73 9.39 -17.27
N LYS A 32 -7.01 10.50 -17.33
CA LYS A 32 -5.90 10.63 -18.28
C LYS A 32 -4.71 9.90 -17.67
N ALA A 33 -4.50 8.65 -18.09
CA ALA A 33 -3.31 7.88 -17.72
C ALA A 33 -2.06 8.60 -18.26
N SER A 34 -1.55 9.55 -17.49
CA SER A 34 -0.25 10.14 -17.68
C SER A 34 0.71 9.37 -16.80
N ALA A 35 0.90 8.08 -17.12
CA ALA A 35 2.08 7.40 -16.61
C ALA A 35 3.27 8.13 -17.24
N PRO A 36 4.20 8.69 -16.45
CA PRO A 36 5.43 9.21 -17.04
C PRO A 36 6.02 8.09 -17.90
N GLY A 37 6.32 8.38 -19.17
CA GLY A 37 6.88 7.42 -20.14
C GLY A 37 8.31 6.97 -19.80
N ASN A 38 8.69 7.12 -18.53
CA ASN A 38 9.96 6.77 -18.00
C ASN A 38 9.93 5.26 -17.82
N GLU A 39 10.53 4.53 -18.75
CA GLU A 39 10.97 3.17 -18.44
C GLU A 39 11.91 3.28 -17.24
N PHE A 40 11.41 2.89 -16.07
CA PHE A 40 12.28 2.62 -14.95
C PHE A 40 13.06 1.37 -15.33
N VAL A 41 14.24 1.57 -15.93
CA VAL A 41 15.23 0.50 -16.05
C VAL A 41 15.60 0.14 -14.63
N LEU A 42 14.95 -0.89 -14.09
CA LEU A 42 15.30 -1.45 -12.81
C LEU A 42 16.73 -1.91 -12.94
N GLN A 43 17.66 -1.17 -12.34
CA GLN A 43 19.03 -1.63 -12.25
C GLN A 43 18.99 -2.97 -11.51
N PRO A 44 19.66 -4.01 -12.05
CA PRO A 44 19.81 -5.26 -11.33
C PRO A 44 20.25 -4.92 -9.92
N LEU A 45 19.50 -5.44 -8.94
CA LEU A 45 19.92 -5.39 -7.55
C LEU A 45 21.38 -5.86 -7.52
N PRO A 46 22.33 -5.08 -6.97
CA PRO A 46 23.56 -5.68 -6.51
C PRO A 46 23.13 -6.88 -5.67
N ALA A 47 23.74 -8.04 -5.83
CA ALA A 47 23.42 -9.21 -5.03
C ALA A 47 23.65 -8.83 -3.55
N GLY A 48 22.60 -8.33 -2.91
CA GLY A 48 22.54 -8.03 -1.49
C GLY A 48 22.72 -9.38 -0.84
N GLY A 49 23.80 -9.53 -0.10
CA GLY A 49 24.21 -10.80 0.46
C GLY A 49 23.21 -11.28 1.51
N GLY A 50 22.08 -11.84 1.10
CA GLY A 50 21.17 -12.62 1.95
C GLY A 50 20.68 -11.96 3.25
N ARG A 51 20.66 -10.63 3.37
CA ARG A 51 20.29 -9.95 4.63
C ARG A 51 18.78 -9.86 4.81
N GLY A 52 18.03 -9.65 3.72
CA GLY A 52 16.56 -9.79 3.71
C GLY A 52 15.80 -8.46 3.68
N VAL A 53 14.48 -8.53 3.66
CA VAL A 53 13.55 -7.41 3.48
C VAL A 53 12.60 -7.31 4.67
N ILE A 54 12.49 -6.12 5.27
CA ILE A 54 11.45 -5.84 6.26
C ILE A 54 10.27 -5.14 5.61
N VAL A 55 9.07 -5.64 5.86
CA VAL A 55 7.81 -5.13 5.28
C VAL A 55 6.92 -4.60 6.39
N PHE A 56 6.61 -3.31 6.34
CA PHE A 56 5.61 -2.65 7.18
C PHE A 56 4.26 -2.64 6.46
N GLY A 57 3.17 -2.86 7.21
CA GLY A 57 1.85 -3.08 6.61
C GLY A 57 1.68 -4.48 6.02
N ALA A 58 2.50 -5.44 6.45
CA ALA A 58 2.60 -6.79 5.88
C ALA A 58 1.29 -7.60 5.91
N THR A 59 0.39 -7.36 6.86
CA THR A 59 -0.92 -8.05 6.93
C THR A 59 -2.04 -7.32 6.20
N GLY A 60 -1.74 -6.19 5.56
CA GLY A 60 -2.68 -5.45 4.71
C GLY A 60 -2.84 -6.12 3.34
N LYS A 61 -3.86 -5.70 2.56
CA LYS A 61 -4.15 -6.28 1.25
C LYS A 61 -2.93 -6.30 0.31
N LEU A 62 -2.23 -5.17 0.19
CA LEU A 62 -1.03 -5.07 -0.63
C LEU A 62 0.16 -5.78 0.03
N GLY A 63 0.33 -5.58 1.35
CA GLY A 63 1.44 -6.17 2.11
C GLY A 63 1.50 -7.70 2.00
N THR A 64 0.35 -8.37 2.06
CA THR A 64 0.29 -9.83 1.96
C THR A 64 0.80 -10.33 0.60
N GLU A 65 0.40 -9.69 -0.49
CA GLU A 65 0.87 -10.06 -1.83
C GLU A 65 2.36 -9.73 -2.02
N LEU A 66 2.82 -8.59 -1.49
CA LEU A 66 4.26 -8.26 -1.50
C LEU A 66 5.08 -9.33 -0.77
N VAL A 67 4.63 -9.76 0.40
CA VAL A 67 5.31 -10.80 1.17
C VAL A 67 5.31 -12.14 0.41
N ARG A 68 4.19 -12.50 -0.22
CA ARG A 68 4.10 -13.71 -1.07
C ARG A 68 5.13 -13.65 -2.20
N ASP A 69 5.12 -12.57 -2.98
CA ASP A 69 6.02 -12.40 -4.12
C ASP A 69 7.50 -12.46 -3.68
N LEU A 70 7.87 -11.76 -2.61
CA LEU A 70 9.24 -11.80 -2.07
C LEU A 70 9.65 -13.23 -1.67
N ARG A 71 8.75 -13.97 -1.03
CA ARG A 71 9.03 -15.36 -0.63
C ARG A 71 9.11 -16.32 -1.82
N GLU A 72 8.31 -16.12 -2.85
CA GLU A 72 8.40 -16.87 -4.11
C GLU A 72 9.73 -16.62 -4.84
N HIS A 73 10.29 -15.40 -4.73
CA HIS A 73 11.62 -15.08 -5.24
C HIS A 73 12.78 -15.59 -4.35
N GLY A 74 12.47 -16.15 -3.17
CA GLY A 74 13.45 -16.72 -2.25
C GLY A 74 14.04 -15.72 -1.25
N ASP A 75 13.49 -14.50 -1.15
CA ASP A 75 13.96 -13.50 -0.19
C ASP A 75 13.66 -13.90 1.25
N GLN A 76 14.54 -13.51 2.19
CA GLN A 76 14.21 -13.56 3.61
C GLN A 76 13.34 -12.37 3.97
N VAL A 77 12.18 -12.61 4.57
CA VAL A 77 11.20 -11.55 4.85
C VAL A 77 10.93 -11.47 6.35
N THR A 78 11.03 -10.25 6.89
CA THR A 78 10.51 -9.89 8.21
C THR A 78 9.23 -9.08 8.04
N ALA A 79 8.10 -9.61 8.48
CA ALA A 79 6.83 -8.91 8.52
C ALA A 79 6.69 -8.12 9.83
N PHE A 80 6.63 -6.79 9.74
CA PHE A 80 6.28 -5.95 10.88
C PHE A 80 4.75 -5.89 11.04
N VAL A 81 4.25 -6.34 12.19
CA VAL A 81 2.83 -6.57 12.44
C VAL A 81 2.40 -6.05 13.80
N ARG A 82 1.13 -5.64 13.92
CA ARG A 82 0.57 -5.28 15.23
C ARG A 82 0.36 -6.53 16.08
N PRO A 83 0.33 -6.40 17.42
CA PRO A 83 -0.06 -7.50 18.30
C PRO A 83 -1.43 -8.11 17.93
N SER A 84 -2.36 -7.26 17.49
CA SER A 84 -3.73 -7.65 17.11
C SER A 84 -3.91 -8.08 15.65
N SER A 85 -2.86 -8.05 14.82
CA SER A 85 -2.97 -8.44 13.42
C SER A 85 -3.27 -9.93 13.26
N ASP A 86 -4.16 -10.28 12.34
CA ASP A 86 -4.29 -11.65 11.82
C ASP A 86 -3.10 -11.98 10.92
N ARG A 87 -2.40 -13.07 11.26
CA ARG A 87 -1.16 -13.52 10.61
C ARG A 87 -1.33 -14.81 9.81
N SER A 88 -2.54 -15.37 9.79
CA SER A 88 -2.84 -16.67 9.20
C SER A 88 -2.42 -16.80 7.73
N GLN A 89 -2.43 -15.69 6.98
CA GLN A 89 -1.97 -15.68 5.57
C GLN A 89 -0.45 -15.65 5.41
N LEU A 90 0.29 -15.19 6.42
CA LEU A 90 1.74 -15.04 6.37
C LEU A 90 2.48 -16.20 7.03
N GLU A 91 1.89 -16.83 8.05
CA GLU A 91 2.50 -17.98 8.75
C GLU A 91 2.95 -19.12 7.81
N PRO A 92 2.15 -19.54 6.81
CA PRO A 92 2.56 -20.61 5.90
C PRO A 92 3.74 -20.24 4.98
N LEU A 93 4.05 -18.95 4.85
CA LEU A 93 5.13 -18.45 3.99
C LEU A 93 6.51 -18.50 4.67
N GLY A 94 6.57 -18.83 5.95
CA GLY A 94 7.82 -18.98 6.70
C GLY A 94 8.58 -17.66 6.86
N VAL A 95 7.86 -16.58 7.14
CA VAL A 95 8.44 -15.25 7.42
C VAL A 95 8.80 -15.08 8.89
N ASN A 96 9.72 -14.16 9.18
CA ASN A 96 9.95 -13.69 10.54
C ASN A 96 8.90 -12.64 10.91
N PHE A 97 8.52 -12.55 12.19
CA PHE A 97 7.60 -11.52 12.67
C PHE A 97 8.32 -10.56 13.62
N ALA A 98 8.27 -9.27 13.31
CA ALA A 98 8.55 -8.20 14.25
C ALA A 98 7.22 -7.63 14.73
N VAL A 99 6.95 -7.71 16.04
CA VAL A 99 5.66 -7.29 16.60
C VAL A 99 5.80 -5.91 17.23
N GLY A 100 5.01 -4.95 16.79
CA GLY A 100 5.04 -3.58 17.30
C GLY A 100 3.93 -2.71 16.73
N ASP A 101 3.97 -1.42 17.08
CA ASP A 101 3.07 -0.40 16.53
C ASP A 101 3.89 0.59 15.72
N VAL A 102 3.54 0.81 14.47
CA VAL A 102 4.30 1.71 13.60
C VAL A 102 4.27 3.17 14.08
N LEU A 103 3.27 3.53 14.89
CA LEU A 103 3.19 4.84 15.55
C LEU A 103 4.12 4.97 16.76
N ASP A 104 4.57 3.86 17.34
CA ASP A 104 5.60 3.82 18.37
C ASP A 104 6.99 3.67 17.73
N ALA A 105 7.69 4.80 17.65
CA ALA A 105 9.03 4.88 17.05
C ALA A 105 10.03 3.90 17.68
N GLU A 106 9.91 3.60 18.98
CA GLU A 106 10.81 2.66 19.64
C GLU A 106 10.54 1.23 19.17
N SER A 107 9.27 0.84 19.03
CA SER A 107 8.93 -0.48 18.52
C SER A 107 9.38 -0.68 17.06
N VAL A 108 9.30 0.38 16.23
CA VAL A 108 9.83 0.38 14.87
C VAL A 108 11.35 0.21 14.91
N ARG A 109 12.06 1.00 15.73
CA ARG A 109 13.51 0.91 15.89
C ARG A 109 13.98 -0.48 16.33
N LEU A 110 13.26 -1.12 17.27
CA LEU A 110 13.55 -2.48 17.73
C LEU A 110 13.36 -3.52 16.62
N ALA A 111 12.40 -3.33 15.70
CA ALA A 111 12.22 -4.23 14.56
C ALA A 111 13.46 -4.30 13.66
N PHE A 112 14.15 -3.17 13.48
CA PHE A 112 15.40 -3.10 12.75
C PHE A 112 16.59 -3.74 13.47
N GLN A 113 16.51 -3.98 14.78
CA GLN A 113 17.54 -4.70 15.52
C GLN A 113 17.38 -6.23 15.42
N GLY A 114 16.21 -6.70 14.97
CA GLY A 114 15.90 -8.12 14.82
C GLY A 114 16.58 -8.79 13.62
N GLY A 115 17.27 -8.03 12.77
CA GLY A 115 17.98 -8.55 11.59
C GLY A 115 18.76 -7.46 10.86
N GLU A 116 19.53 -7.88 9.86
CA GLU A 116 20.11 -6.96 8.87
C GLU A 116 19.15 -6.88 7.68
N PHE A 117 18.98 -5.71 7.05
CA PHE A 117 18.03 -5.58 5.93
C PHE A 117 18.67 -4.89 4.74
N ASP A 118 18.53 -5.48 3.56
CA ASP A 118 18.95 -4.88 2.29
C ASP A 118 17.95 -3.81 1.83
N ALA A 119 16.67 -3.99 2.17
CA ALA A 119 15.59 -3.07 1.82
C ALA A 119 14.48 -3.04 2.87
N VAL A 120 13.76 -1.92 2.90
CA VAL A 120 12.51 -1.73 3.65
C VAL A 120 11.40 -1.41 2.68
N ILE A 121 10.25 -2.07 2.84
CA ILE A 121 9.03 -1.71 2.13
C ILE A 121 8.01 -1.18 3.14
N ALA A 122 7.59 0.07 2.96
CA ALA A 122 6.58 0.73 3.76
C ALA A 122 5.24 0.73 2.99
N ALA A 123 4.45 -0.33 3.20
CA ALA A 123 3.08 -0.46 2.70
C ALA A 123 2.05 -0.09 3.79
N VAL A 124 2.38 0.93 4.58
CA VAL A 124 1.54 1.46 5.65
C VAL A 124 0.65 2.53 5.05
N ALA A 125 -0.65 2.25 4.99
CA ALA A 125 -1.65 3.20 4.51
C ALA A 125 -2.87 3.19 5.44
N GLY A 126 -3.33 4.38 5.83
CA GLY A 126 -4.51 4.58 6.66
C GLY A 126 -5.43 5.63 6.06
N LEU A 127 -6.35 5.23 5.16
CA LEU A 127 -7.29 6.16 4.52
C LEU A 127 -8.12 6.96 5.55
N SER A 128 -8.40 6.36 6.71
CA SER A 128 -9.16 6.97 7.80
C SER A 128 -8.30 7.41 8.98
N GLU A 129 -6.97 7.23 8.89
CA GLU A 129 -6.01 7.46 9.97
C GLU A 129 -4.82 8.27 9.45
N PRO A 130 -4.94 9.60 9.34
CA PRO A 130 -3.91 10.45 8.74
C PRO A 130 -2.55 10.35 9.45
N ASP A 131 -2.55 10.14 10.76
CA ASP A 131 -1.32 9.98 11.53
C ASP A 131 -0.64 8.63 11.26
N LEU A 132 -1.39 7.57 10.96
CA LEU A 132 -0.81 6.28 10.56
C LEU A 132 -0.03 6.42 9.25
N ASP A 133 -0.61 7.14 8.29
CA ASP A 133 0.01 7.40 6.99
C ASP A 133 1.22 8.34 7.10
N ARG A 134 1.09 9.44 7.84
CA ARG A 134 2.18 10.41 7.99
C ARG A 134 3.25 9.94 8.99
N GLN A 135 2.87 9.79 10.25
CA GLN A 135 3.81 9.53 11.35
C GLN A 135 4.38 8.12 11.28
N GLY A 136 3.57 7.13 10.91
CA GLY A 136 4.03 5.75 10.75
C GLY A 136 5.15 5.65 9.69
N ASN A 137 4.95 6.25 8.51
CA ASN A 137 5.97 6.25 7.46
C ASN A 137 7.21 7.08 7.83
N VAL A 138 7.07 8.18 8.59
CA VAL A 138 8.22 8.92 9.15
C VAL A 138 9.05 8.03 10.07
N ASN A 139 8.41 7.35 11.03
CA ASN A 139 9.10 6.45 11.96
C ASN A 139 9.87 5.34 11.22
N VAL A 140 9.28 4.78 10.16
CA VAL A 140 9.93 3.76 9.32
C VAL A 140 11.14 4.32 8.58
N ALA A 141 11.01 5.52 7.99
CA ALA A 141 12.10 6.15 7.25
C ALA A 141 13.28 6.51 8.17
N ASP A 142 13.00 7.09 9.34
CA ASP A 142 14.01 7.47 10.33
C ASP A 142 14.75 6.23 10.87
N ALA A 143 14.03 5.16 11.18
CA ALA A 143 14.62 3.91 11.65
C ALA A 143 15.46 3.22 10.56
N ALA A 144 14.98 3.21 9.32
CA ALA A 144 15.74 2.67 8.19
C ALA A 144 17.06 3.42 7.97
N LEU A 145 17.03 4.76 8.04
CA LEU A 145 18.20 5.61 7.95
C LEU A 145 19.19 5.34 9.11
N ALA A 146 18.69 5.28 10.34
CA ALA A 146 19.51 5.02 11.52
C ALA A 146 20.17 3.63 11.52
N SER A 147 19.50 2.64 10.91
CA SER A 147 20.02 1.27 10.77
C SER A 147 20.89 1.06 9.53
N GLY A 148 21.11 2.11 8.73
CA GLY A 148 21.99 2.05 7.56
C GLY A 148 21.42 1.28 6.37
N VAL A 149 20.11 1.04 6.34
CA VAL A 149 19.45 0.41 5.19
C VAL A 149 19.55 1.34 3.99
N GLN A 150 20.08 0.82 2.88
CA GLN A 150 20.38 1.63 1.70
C GLN A 150 19.18 1.84 0.77
N ARG A 151 18.08 1.12 1.01
CA ARG A 151 16.89 1.13 0.15
C ARG A 151 15.61 1.18 0.96
N VAL A 152 14.85 2.25 0.77
CA VAL A 152 13.50 2.42 1.32
C VAL A 152 12.53 2.57 0.17
N ILE A 153 11.50 1.72 0.16
CA ILE A 153 10.42 1.72 -0.83
C ILE A 153 9.16 2.17 -0.09
N PHE A 154 8.74 3.41 -0.34
CA PHE A 154 7.50 3.97 0.19
C PHE A 154 6.38 3.85 -0.85
N ILE A 155 5.25 3.25 -0.46
CA ILE A 155 4.09 3.13 -1.34
C ILE A 155 3.24 4.39 -1.23
N SER A 156 3.41 5.30 -2.19
CA SER A 156 2.59 6.50 -2.31
C SER A 156 1.27 6.25 -3.07
N THR A 157 0.52 7.31 -3.35
CA THR A 157 -0.73 7.28 -4.11
C THR A 157 -0.69 8.26 -5.29
N VAL A 158 -1.45 7.95 -6.34
CA VAL A 158 -1.68 8.90 -7.44
C VAL A 158 -2.37 10.14 -6.89
N GLY A 159 -1.86 11.32 -7.25
CA GLY A 159 -2.30 12.60 -6.70
C GLY A 159 -1.31 13.22 -5.71
N ALA A 160 -0.32 12.45 -5.24
CA ALA A 160 0.76 12.98 -4.41
C ALA A 160 1.86 13.64 -5.24
N GLY A 161 2.43 14.73 -4.72
CA GLY A 161 3.57 15.44 -5.34
C GLY A 161 3.31 15.83 -6.80
N ASP A 162 4.26 15.51 -7.68
CA ASP A 162 4.19 15.83 -9.11
C ASP A 162 3.05 15.10 -9.85
N SER A 163 2.47 14.05 -9.24
CA SER A 163 1.32 13.34 -9.78
C SER A 163 -0.03 13.97 -9.42
N ARG A 164 -0.05 15.13 -8.74
CA ARG A 164 -1.28 15.85 -8.35
C ARG A 164 -2.25 16.03 -9.50
N ASP A 165 -1.73 16.37 -10.68
CA ASP A 165 -2.53 16.56 -11.88
C ASP A 165 -2.94 15.27 -12.59
N ALA A 166 -2.41 14.12 -12.19
CA ALA A 166 -2.87 12.82 -12.67
C ALA A 166 -4.11 12.31 -11.92
N ALA A 167 -4.39 12.82 -10.71
CA ALA A 167 -5.58 12.45 -9.96
C ALA A 167 -6.85 13.07 -10.56
N PRO A 168 -8.00 12.36 -10.53
CA PRO A 168 -9.30 12.93 -10.88
C PRO A 168 -9.62 14.21 -10.10
N LEU A 169 -10.30 15.17 -10.73
CA LEU A 169 -10.61 16.48 -10.11
C LEU A 169 -11.32 16.36 -8.76
N ILE A 170 -12.14 15.33 -8.57
CA ILE A 170 -12.91 15.10 -7.33
C ILE A 170 -12.05 14.57 -6.17
N SER A 171 -10.82 14.13 -6.44
CA SER A 171 -9.88 13.58 -5.46
C SER A 171 -8.60 14.40 -5.33
N ARG A 172 -8.52 15.56 -5.97
CA ARG A 172 -7.45 16.56 -5.80
C ARG A 172 -7.76 17.53 -4.67
#